data_AF-A0A7W4WEM2-F1
#
_entry.id   AF-A0A7W4WEM2-F1
#
_cell.length_a   1.000
_cell.length_b   1.000
_cell.length_c   1.000
_cell.angle_alpha   90.00
_cell.angle_beta   90.00
_cell.angle_gamma   90.00
#
_symmetry.space_group_name_H-M   'P 1'
#
loop_
_entity.id
_entity.type
_entity.pdbx_description
1 polymer ?
#
loop_
_entity_poly.entity_id
_entity_poly.type
_entity_poly.pdbx_seq_one_letter_code
_entity_poly.pdbx_strand_id
1 'polypeptide(L)'
;MEDDFVPKESTLSRSYSDGNLTVQIDIYEDGEGGWLLEIVDEQDNSTVWEDAFETEQEALDEALDALREEGVETFVGPVEES
;
A
#
# COMPACT_ATOMS: atom_id res chain seq x y z
N MET A 1 -10.94 25.81 10.56
CA MET A 1 -10.03 24.74 10.99
C MET A 1 -10.25 23.70 9.94
N GLU A 2 -9.30 23.56 9.02
CA GLU A 2 -9.29 22.40 8.13
C GLU A 2 -9.18 21.21 9.07
N ASP A 3 -10.25 20.41 9.17
CA ASP A 3 -10.16 19.09 9.77
C ASP A 3 -9.09 18.38 8.94
N ASP A 4 -7.90 18.25 9.52
CA ASP A 4 -6.84 17.37 9.06
C ASP A 4 -7.44 15.97 9.16
N PHE A 5 -8.17 15.57 8.11
CA PHE A 5 -8.76 14.25 8.00
C PHE A 5 -7.60 13.30 7.82
N VAL A 6 -7.04 12.85 8.94
CA VAL A 6 -6.06 11.78 8.95
C VAL A 6 -6.86 10.51 8.63
N PRO A 7 -6.70 9.92 7.43
CA PRO A 7 -7.38 8.67 7.11
C PRO A 7 -6.95 7.63 8.15
N LYS A 8 -7.91 6.87 8.67
CA LYS A 8 -7.63 5.92 9.74
C LYS A 8 -6.84 4.75 9.17
N GLU A 9 -5.60 4.63 9.60
CA GLU A 9 -4.72 3.52 9.25
C GLU A 9 -5.19 2.22 9.91
N SER A 10 -5.15 1.14 9.13
CA SER A 10 -5.38 -0.21 9.60
C SER A 10 -4.22 -0.70 10.46
N THR A 11 -4.52 -1.63 11.37
CA THR A 11 -3.47 -2.35 12.11
C THR A 11 -2.76 -3.43 11.28
N LEU A 12 -3.25 -3.70 10.08
CA LEU A 12 -2.66 -4.64 9.12
C LEU A 12 -1.59 -4.00 8.24
N SER A 13 -1.48 -2.67 8.23
CA SER A 13 -0.38 -1.96 7.56
C SER A 13 0.96 -2.49 8.05
N ARG A 14 1.83 -2.88 7.11
CA ARG A 14 3.09 -3.57 7.43
C ARG A 14 4.11 -3.43 6.32
N SER A 15 5.38 -3.51 6.67
CA SER A 15 6.43 -3.70 5.68
C SER A 15 6.47 -5.15 5.18
N TYR A 16 6.73 -5.28 3.88
CA TYR A 16 6.99 -6.53 3.19
C TYR A 16 8.36 -6.45 2.52
N SER A 17 9.20 -7.44 2.78
CA SER A 17 10.54 -7.51 2.19
C SER A 17 10.70 -8.82 1.44
N ASP A 18 11.14 -8.73 0.19
CA ASP A 18 11.50 -9.88 -0.63
C ASP A 18 12.93 -9.70 -1.17
N GLY A 19 13.84 -10.56 -0.70
CA GLY A 19 15.25 -10.49 -1.05
C GLY A 19 15.92 -9.19 -0.57
N ASN A 20 16.22 -8.30 -1.52
CA ASN A 20 16.88 -7.01 -1.29
C ASN A 20 15.94 -5.82 -1.53
N LEU A 21 14.65 -6.07 -1.70
CA LEU A 21 13.63 -5.06 -1.93
C LEU A 21 12.69 -5.02 -0.72
N THR A 22 12.38 -3.82 -0.25
CA THR A 22 11.38 -3.61 0.80
C THR A 22 10.33 -2.63 0.31
N VAL A 23 9.07 -2.94 0.60
CA VAL A 23 7.93 -2.06 0.39
C VAL A 23 7.12 -1.96 1.67
N GLN A 24 6.45 -0.85 1.85
CA GLN A 24 5.49 -0.60 2.91
C GLN A 24 4.09 -0.76 2.36
N ILE A 25 3.31 -1.66 2.95
CA ILE A 25 1.90 -1.84 2.63
C ILE A 25 1.12 -0.99 3.62
N ASP A 26 0.50 0.07 3.12
CA ASP A 26 -0.37 0.98 3.85
C ASP A 26 -1.82 0.72 3.48
N ILE A 27 -2.64 0.51 4.51
CA ILE A 27 -4.07 0.25 4.36
C ILE A 27 -4.80 1.27 5.22
N TYR A 28 -5.71 2.03 4.63
CA TYR A 28 -6.41 3.11 5.33
C TYR A 28 -7.86 3.24 4.90
N GLU A 29 -8.73 3.71 5.80
CA GLU A 29 -10.15 3.90 5.50
C GLU A 29 -10.35 5.04 4.48
N ASP A 30 -11.17 4.81 3.46
CA ASP A 30 -11.52 5.83 2.45
C ASP A 30 -12.52 6.88 2.99
N GLY A 31 -13.23 6.53 4.07
CA GLY A 31 -14.24 7.37 4.72
C GLY A 31 -15.68 7.04 4.36
N GLU A 32 -15.92 6.20 3.35
CA GLU A 32 -17.25 5.70 2.96
C GLU A 32 -17.51 4.27 3.43
N GLY A 33 -16.56 3.68 4.17
CA GLY A 33 -16.62 2.32 4.70
C GLY A 33 -15.80 1.31 3.89
N GLY A 34 -15.07 1.77 2.88
CA GLY A 34 -14.06 0.99 2.17
C GLY A 34 -12.66 1.20 2.73
N TRP A 35 -11.74 0.34 2.28
CA TRP A 35 -10.32 0.39 2.60
C TRP A 35 -9.52 0.60 1.34
N LEU A 36 -8.69 1.63 1.35
CA LEU A 36 -7.72 1.89 0.30
C LEU A 36 -6.41 1.18 0.62
N LEU A 37 -5.76 0.72 -0.44
CA LEU A 37 -4.47 0.07 -0.40
C LEU A 37 -3.46 0.94 -1.13
N GLU A 38 -2.32 1.13 -0.49
CA GLU A 38 -1.15 1.80 -1.04
C GLU A 38 0.08 0.96 -0.73
N ILE A 39 0.95 0.78 -1.73
CA ILE A 39 2.27 0.20 -1.54
C ILE A 39 3.30 1.28 -1.83
N VAL A 40 4.15 1.60 -0.85
CA VAL A 40 5.23 2.57 -0.97
C VAL A 40 6.57 1.85 -0.93
N ASP A 41 7.44 2.11 -1.89
CA ASP A 41 8.78 1.53 -1.91
C ASP A 41 9.82 2.41 -1.17
N GLU A 42 11.04 1.90 -0.97
CA GLU A 42 12.15 2.64 -0.35
C GLU A 42 12.57 3.91 -1.10
N GLN A 43 12.17 4.04 -2.37
CA GLN A 43 12.47 5.18 -3.24
C GLN A 43 11.31 6.18 -3.31
N ASP A 44 10.35 6.08 -2.40
CA ASP A 44 9.16 6.96 -2.33
C ASP A 44 8.19 6.80 -3.52
N ASN A 45 8.32 5.73 -4.32
CA ASN A 45 7.29 5.41 -5.31
C ASN A 45 6.10 4.78 -4.60
N SER A 46 4.91 5.35 -4.78
CA SER A 46 3.67 4.76 -4.29
C SER A 46 2.83 4.19 -5.43
N THR A 47 2.32 2.99 -5.21
CA THR A 47 1.31 2.34 -6.04
C THR A 47 0.03 2.32 -5.24
N VAL A 48 -0.97 3.07 -5.69
CA VAL A 48 -2.29 3.16 -5.04
C VAL A 48 -3.29 2.37 -5.87
N TRP A 49 -4.12 1.58 -5.20
CA TRP A 49 -5.21 0.86 -5.85
C TRP A 49 -6.39 1.80 -6.08
N GLU A 50 -6.99 1.73 -7.27
CA GLU A 50 -8.13 2.58 -7.64
C GLU A 50 -9.45 2.11 -6.99
N ASP A 51 -9.56 0.82 -6.66
CA ASP A 51 -10.75 0.21 -6.07
C ASP A 51 -10.56 0.02 -4.56
N ALA A 52 -11.62 0.32 -3.79
CA ALA A 52 -11.60 0.18 -2.34
C ALA A 52 -12.11 -1.21 -1.94
N PHE A 53 -11.43 -1.81 -0.96
CA PHE A 53 -11.77 -3.13 -0.44
C PHE A 53 -12.84 -3.05 0.64
N GLU A 54 -13.67 -4.08 0.76
CA GLU A 54 -14.68 -4.17 1.82
C GLU A 54 -14.05 -4.31 3.21
N THR A 55 -12.87 -4.93 3.28
CA THR A 55 -12.13 -5.13 4.53
C THR A 55 -10.63 -4.85 4.38
N GLU A 56 -10.00 -4.40 5.47
CA GLU A 56 -8.54 -4.26 5.58
C GLU A 56 -7.80 -5.58 5.26
N GLN A 57 -8.45 -6.73 5.49
CA GLN A 57 -7.86 -8.04 5.23
C GLN A 57 -7.85 -8.39 3.74
N GLU A 58 -8.90 -8.02 2.99
CA GLU A 58 -8.91 -8.14 1.52
C GLU A 58 -7.88 -7.23 0.87
N ALA A 59 -7.77 -5.99 1.35
CA ALA A 59 -6.71 -5.08 0.91
C ALA A 59 -5.31 -5.70 1.13
N LEU A 60 -5.06 -6.24 2.33
CA LEU A 60 -3.78 -6.90 2.60
C LEU A 60 -3.55 -8.14 1.72
N ASP A 61 -4.57 -8.96 1.52
CA ASP A 61 -4.43 -10.19 0.72
C ASP A 61 -4.11 -9.85 -0.74
N GLU A 62 -4.80 -8.87 -1.32
CA GLU A 62 -4.53 -8.38 -2.67
C GLU A 62 -3.10 -7.82 -2.79
N ALA A 63 -2.65 -7.03 -1.82
CA ALA A 63 -1.29 -6.50 -1.78
C ALA A 63 -0.26 -7.64 -1.81
N LEU A 64 -0.45 -8.64 -0.95
CA LEU A 64 0.45 -9.77 -0.83
C LEU A 64 0.38 -10.70 -2.04
N ASP A 65 -0.78 -10.83 -2.67
CA ASP A 65 -0.96 -11.63 -3.88
C ASP A 65 -0.26 -10.96 -5.06
N ALA A 66 -0.50 -9.66 -5.28
CA ALA A 66 0.16 -8.89 -6.32
C ALA A 66 1.69 -8.88 -6.15
N LEU A 67 2.19 -8.69 -4.92
CA LEU A 67 3.63 -8.79 -4.61
C LEU A 67 4.22 -10.19 -4.89
N ARG A 68 3.41 -11.26 -4.78
CA ARG A 68 3.83 -12.65 -5.04
C ARG A 68 3.69 -13.04 -6.51
N GLU A 69 2.65 -12.57 -7.21
CA GLU A 69 2.36 -12.87 -8.60
C GLU A 69 3.22 -12.05 -9.56
N GLU A 70 3.25 -10.72 -9.37
CA GLU A 70 3.99 -9.78 -10.23
C GLU A 70 5.43 -9.58 -9.74
N GLY A 71 5.68 -9.85 -8.45
CA GLY A 71 6.98 -9.63 -7.80
C GLY A 71 7.14 -8.22 -7.24
N VAL A 72 7.89 -8.09 -6.14
CA VAL A 72 8.15 -6.80 -5.48
C VAL A 72 8.82 -5.80 -6.42
N GLU A 73 9.65 -6.28 -7.34
CA GLU A 73 10.31 -5.44 -8.36
C GLU A 73 9.33 -4.67 -9.26
N THR A 74 8.09 -5.12 -9.40
CA THR A 74 7.04 -4.41 -10.16
C THR A 74 6.53 -3.17 -9.40
N PHE A 75 6.56 -3.21 -8.07
CA PHE A 75 6.11 -2.11 -7.21
C PHE A 75 7.26 -1.18 -6.79
N VAL A 76 8.49 -1.60 -7.05
CA VAL A 76 9.69 -0.81 -6.80
C VAL A 76 10.02 -0.05 -8.09
N GLY A 77 9.73 1.25 -8.09
CA GLY A 77 10.06 2.11 -9.23
C GLY A 77 11.57 2.28 -9.43
N PRO A 78 12.02 2.81 -10.59
CA PRO A 78 13.39 3.26 -10.71
C PRO A 78 13.66 4.32 -9.64
N VAL A 79 14.89 4.34 -9.12
CA VAL A 79 15.36 5.45 -8.29
C VAL A 79 15.17 6.71 -9.13
N GLU A 80 14.35 7.66 -8.67
CA GLU A 80 14.34 8.99 -9.28
C GLU A 80 15.74 9.60 -9.05
N GLU A 81 16.66 9.33 -9.99
CA GLU A 81 17.94 10.01 -10.06
C GLU A 81 17.65 11.48 -10.40
N SER A 82 17.70 12.33 -9.37
CA SER A 82 17.54 13.78 -9.44
C SER A 82 18.83 14.52 -9.77
#